data_AF-A0AAW0E7S4-F1
#
_entry.id   AF-A0AAW0E7S4-F1
#
_cell.length_a   1.000
_cell.length_b   1.000
_cell.length_c   1.000
_cell.angle_alpha   90.00
_cell.angle_beta   90.00
_cell.angle_gamma   90.00
#
_symmetry.space_group_name_H-M   'P 1'
#
loop_
_entity.id
_entity.type
_entity.pdbx_description
1 polymer ?
#
loop_
_entity_poly.entity_id
_entity_poly.type
_entity_poly.pdbx_seq_one_letter_code
_entity_poly.pdbx_strand_id
1 'polypeptide(L)'
;RTNAQKLELVLESIQDQGWTLGCFLYKLFRAKDDEGNEVHRSQTHSQMVSIFLAGRANETVADIVSEWMMHPDGRLPSSSPNSDLSFSTTIPYTEIRPVRAALTSFAVQSNVGRQGLDIQ
;
A
#
# COMPACT_ATOMS: atom_id res chain seq x y z
N ARG A 1 -26.73 6.50 4.82
CA ARG A 1 -25.81 5.37 5.08
C ARG A 1 -24.70 5.85 6.00
N THR A 2 -24.43 5.14 7.09
CA THR A 2 -23.26 5.38 7.96
C THR A 2 -21.98 5.01 7.22
N ASN A 3 -20.80 5.43 7.73
CA ASN A 3 -19.53 5.03 7.13
C ASN A 3 -19.32 3.51 7.16
N ALA A 4 -19.72 2.84 8.24
CA ALA A 4 -19.69 1.37 8.33
C ALA A 4 -20.52 0.71 7.22
N GLN A 5 -21.74 1.18 6.98
CA GLN A 5 -22.61 0.66 5.90
C GLN A 5 -22.04 0.93 4.51
N LYS A 6 -21.33 2.05 4.31
CA LYS A 6 -20.66 2.35 3.03
C LYS A 6 -19.47 1.42 2.82
N LEU A 7 -18.68 1.18 3.87
CA LEU A 7 -17.54 0.26 3.82
C LEU A 7 -17.98 -1.17 3.53
N GLU A 8 -19.00 -1.67 4.24
CA GLU A 8 -19.54 -3.01 4.03
C GLU A 8 -19.93 -3.23 2.56
N LEU A 9 -20.72 -2.31 1.99
CA LEU A 9 -21.16 -2.40 0.61
C LEU A 9 -19.98 -2.45 -0.39
N VAL A 10 -18.93 -1.67 -0.14
CA VAL A 10 -17.74 -1.66 -1.01
C VAL A 10 -16.96 -2.97 -0.85
N LEU A 11 -16.82 -3.50 0.36
CA LEU A 11 -16.13 -4.76 0.64
C LEU A 11 -16.88 -5.95 0.02
N GLU A 12 -18.22 -6.00 0.17
CA GLU A 12 -19.09 -6.97 -0.50
C GLU A 12 -18.91 -6.88 -2.02
N SER A 13 -18.92 -5.68 -2.59
CA SER A 13 -18.72 -5.50 -4.03
C SER A 13 -17.36 -6.01 -4.50
N ILE A 14 -16.29 -5.83 -3.71
CA ILE A 14 -14.96 -6.38 -4.03
C ILE A 14 -14.99 -7.91 -3.99
N GLN A 15 -15.64 -8.48 -2.97
CA GLN A 15 -15.76 -9.92 -2.78
C GLN A 15 -16.60 -10.58 -3.88
N ASP A 16 -17.68 -9.93 -4.32
CA ASP A 16 -18.56 -10.40 -5.40
C ASP A 16 -17.83 -10.51 -6.75
N GLN A 17 -16.77 -9.73 -6.95
CA GLN A 17 -15.89 -9.84 -8.13
C GLN A 17 -14.80 -10.92 -7.97
N GLY A 18 -14.81 -11.68 -6.86
CA GLY A 18 -13.80 -12.69 -6.54
C GLY A 18 -12.45 -12.11 -6.15
N TRP A 19 -12.39 -10.85 -5.72
CA TRP A 19 -11.15 -10.18 -5.33
C TRP A 19 -11.02 -10.09 -3.80
N THR A 20 -9.78 -10.11 -3.32
CA THR A 20 -9.44 -9.66 -1.97
C THR A 20 -9.20 -8.15 -1.96
N LEU A 21 -9.23 -7.52 -0.77
CA LEU A 21 -8.88 -6.10 -0.64
C LEU A 21 -7.48 -5.78 -1.21
N GLY A 22 -6.49 -6.65 -0.94
CA GLY A 22 -5.14 -6.48 -1.48
C GLY A 22 -5.08 -6.60 -3.00
N CYS A 23 -5.83 -7.55 -3.59
CA CYS A 23 -5.93 -7.70 -5.04
C CYS A 23 -6.55 -6.45 -5.69
N PHE A 24 -7.63 -5.93 -5.10
CA PHE A 24 -8.29 -4.71 -5.56
C PHE A 24 -7.33 -3.51 -5.52
N LEU A 25 -6.68 -3.26 -4.38
CA LEU A 25 -5.73 -2.14 -4.24
C LEU A 25 -4.56 -2.25 -5.22
N TYR A 26 -4.00 -3.45 -5.39
CA TYR A 26 -2.94 -3.68 -6.39
C TYR A 26 -3.42 -3.34 -7.80
N LYS A 27 -4.59 -3.85 -8.22
CA LYS A 27 -5.15 -3.57 -9.55
C LYS A 27 -5.56 -2.10 -9.74
N LEU A 28 -6.02 -1.44 -8.67
CA LEU A 28 -6.40 -0.03 -8.69
C LEU A 28 -5.19 0.88 -8.94
N PHE A 29 -4.02 0.54 -8.38
CA PHE A 29 -2.83 1.40 -8.44
C PHE A 29 -1.75 0.93 -9.43
N ARG A 30 -1.82 -0.29 -9.97
CA ARG A 30 -0.81 -0.77 -10.93
C ARG A 30 -0.83 0.08 -12.22
N ALA A 31 0.35 0.51 -12.65
CA ALA A 31 0.53 1.26 -13.90
C ALA A 31 0.63 0.35 -15.13
N LYS A 32 1.08 -0.90 -14.92
CA LYS A 32 1.26 -1.90 -15.96
C LYS A 32 0.42 -3.14 -15.70
N ASP A 33 -0.05 -3.77 -16.76
CA ASP A 33 -0.70 -5.07 -16.71
C ASP A 33 0.30 -6.22 -16.63
N ASP A 34 -0.21 -7.45 -16.66
CA ASP A 34 0.58 -8.67 -16.49
C ASP A 34 1.45 -8.97 -17.72
N GLU A 35 1.20 -8.29 -18.85
CA GLU A 35 2.00 -8.33 -20.08
C GLU A 35 3.01 -7.17 -20.16
N GLY A 36 2.98 -6.25 -19.18
CA GLY A 36 3.86 -5.09 -19.12
C GLY A 36 3.37 -3.87 -19.89
N ASN A 37 2.16 -3.93 -20.45
CA ASN A 37 1.52 -2.81 -21.15
C ASN A 37 0.92 -1.82 -20.15
N GLU A 38 0.77 -0.56 -20.55
CA GLU A 38 0.09 0.43 -19.71
C GLU A 38 -1.37 0.03 -19.45
N VAL A 39 -1.80 0.10 -18.20
CA VAL A 39 -3.20 -0.19 -17.85
C VAL A 39 -4.11 0.87 -18.46
N HIS A 40 -5.01 0.43 -19.33
CA HIS A 40 -6.09 1.28 -19.81
C HIS A 40 -7.11 1.51 -18.68
N ARG A 41 -7.13 2.72 -18.14
CA ARG A 41 -8.01 3.12 -17.04
C ARG A 41 -9.26 3.79 -17.59
N SER A 42 -10.42 3.47 -17.02
CA SER A 42 -11.63 4.26 -17.27
C SER A 42 -11.42 5.71 -16.82
N GLN A 43 -12.22 6.64 -17.36
CA GLN A 43 -12.14 8.05 -16.99
C GLN A 43 -12.27 8.25 -15.47
N THR A 44 -13.25 7.58 -14.85
CA THR A 44 -13.48 7.61 -13.40
C THR A 44 -12.27 7.09 -12.63
N HIS A 45 -11.70 5.95 -13.03
CA HIS A 45 -10.53 5.36 -12.40
C HIS A 45 -9.32 6.32 -12.46
N SER A 46 -9.04 6.88 -13.63
CA SER A 46 -7.95 7.84 -13.82
C SER A 46 -8.12 9.08 -12.94
N GLN A 47 -9.33 9.67 -12.92
CA GLN A 47 -9.61 10.87 -12.16
C GLN A 47 -9.44 10.65 -10.65
N MET A 48 -10.02 9.57 -10.11
CA MET A 48 -9.94 9.26 -8.68
C MET A 48 -8.49 9.00 -8.24
N VAL A 49 -7.76 8.16 -8.96
CA VAL A 49 -6.36 7.84 -8.64
C VAL A 49 -5.46 9.07 -8.79
N SER A 50 -5.68 9.90 -9.81
CA SER A 50 -4.90 11.13 -9.99
C SER A 50 -5.11 12.13 -8.87
N ILE A 51 -6.35 12.35 -8.41
CA ILE A 51 -6.63 13.26 -7.29
C ILE A 51 -5.97 12.75 -6.01
N PHE A 52 -6.11 11.45 -5.73
CA PHE A 52 -5.57 10.81 -4.54
C PHE A 52 -4.03 10.84 -4.49
N LEU A 53 -3.37 10.38 -5.55
CA LEU A 53 -1.90 10.34 -5.62
C LEU A 53 -1.26 11.74 -5.71
N ALA A 54 -1.99 12.74 -6.20
CA ALA A 54 -1.54 14.13 -6.19
C ALA A 54 -1.69 14.80 -4.81
N GLY A 55 -2.21 14.10 -3.79
CA GLY A 55 -2.43 14.66 -2.45
C GLY A 55 -3.54 15.72 -2.40
N ARG A 56 -4.48 15.69 -3.34
CA ARG A 56 -5.61 16.64 -3.42
C ARG A 56 -6.93 16.07 -2.89
N ALA A 57 -6.92 14.82 -2.42
CA ALA A 57 -8.03 14.23 -1.70
C ALA A 57 -8.07 14.74 -0.25
N ASN A 58 -9.23 14.65 0.40
CA ASN A 58 -9.38 15.01 1.81
C ASN A 58 -8.52 14.11 2.70
N GLU A 59 -8.57 12.80 2.45
CA GLU A 59 -7.68 11.80 3.04
C GLU A 59 -6.52 11.53 2.07
N THR A 60 -5.30 11.82 2.50
CA THR A 60 -4.09 11.69 1.68
C THR A 60 -3.42 10.33 1.87
N VAL A 61 -2.44 10.02 1.02
CA VAL A 61 -1.56 8.85 1.21
C VAL A 61 -0.86 8.91 2.58
N ALA A 62 -0.48 10.10 3.05
CA ALA A 62 0.19 10.26 4.34
C ALA A 62 -0.74 9.89 5.51
N ASP A 63 -2.02 10.29 5.45
CA ASP A 63 -3.01 9.94 6.47
C ASP A 63 -3.22 8.42 6.53
N ILE A 64 -3.33 7.77 5.37
CA ILE A 64 -3.50 6.32 5.27
C ILE A 64 -2.26 5.57 5.78
N VAL A 65 -1.05 6.02 5.44
CA VAL A 65 0.19 5.42 5.96
C VAL A 65 0.28 5.57 7.47
N SER A 66 -0.14 6.72 8.01
CA SER A 66 -0.22 6.95 9.47
C SER A 66 -1.16 5.93 10.13
N GLU A 67 -2.35 5.75 9.57
CA GLU A 67 -3.31 4.75 10.04
C GLU A 67 -2.73 3.33 9.98
N TRP A 68 -2.11 2.92 8.87
CA TRP A 68 -1.47 1.60 8.76
C TRP A 68 -0.38 1.37 9.82
N MET A 69 0.40 2.40 10.11
CA MET A 69 1.45 2.33 11.13
C MET A 69 0.91 2.21 12.56
N MET A 70 -0.28 2.75 12.83
CA MET A 70 -0.91 2.74 14.15
C MET A 70 -1.95 1.62 14.32
N HIS A 71 -2.46 1.04 13.23
CA HIS A 71 -3.57 0.09 13.25
C HIS A 71 -3.22 -1.17 14.06
N PRO A 72 -4.08 -1.61 15.01
CA PRO A 72 -3.82 -2.79 15.85
C PRO A 72 -3.58 -4.06 15.03
N ASP A 73 -4.33 -4.26 13.96
CA ASP A 73 -4.20 -5.44 13.08
C ASP A 73 -2.91 -5.43 12.24
N GLY A 74 -2.18 -4.31 12.20
CA GLY A 74 -0.86 -4.22 11.60
C GLY A 74 0.28 -4.61 12.55
N ARG A 75 -0.02 -4.87 13.84
CA ARG A 75 0.99 -5.18 14.86
C ARG A 75 1.28 -6.68 14.89
N LEU A 76 2.56 -7.02 14.81
CA LEU A 76 3.01 -8.39 15.06
C LEU A 76 3.18 -8.63 16.57
N PRO A 77 2.82 -9.83 17.07
CA PRO A 77 3.25 -10.28 18.38
C PRO A 77 4.79 -10.26 18.46
N SER A 78 5.33 -9.90 19.62
CA SER A 78 6.78 -9.91 19.87
C SER A 78 7.43 -11.29 19.69
N SER A 79 6.63 -12.36 19.79
CA SER A 79 7.03 -13.74 19.57
C SER A 79 6.99 -14.20 18.11
N SER A 80 6.52 -13.36 17.18
CA SER A 80 6.44 -13.76 15.77
C SER A 80 7.85 -13.77 15.15
N PRO A 81 8.17 -14.70 14.23
CA PRO A 81 9.46 -14.71 13.53
C PRO A 81 9.75 -13.43 12.72
N ASN A 82 8.72 -12.63 12.48
CA ASN A 82 8.77 -11.42 11.67
C ASN A 82 8.83 -10.14 12.54
N SER A 83 8.86 -10.24 13.86
CA SER A 83 8.94 -9.07 14.76
C SER A 83 10.18 -8.23 14.47
N ASP A 84 11.29 -8.89 14.15
CA ASP A 84 12.59 -8.29 13.89
C ASP A 84 12.76 -7.75 12.45
N LEU A 85 11.76 -7.90 11.58
CA LEU A 85 11.84 -7.40 10.20
C LEU A 85 11.63 -5.89 10.07
N SER A 86 11.26 -5.21 11.15
CA SER A 86 11.14 -3.75 11.12
C SER A 86 12.51 -3.13 10.87
N PHE A 87 12.59 -2.20 9.92
CA PHE A 87 13.85 -1.57 9.49
C PHE A 87 14.88 -2.54 8.85
N SER A 88 14.44 -3.66 8.28
CA SER A 88 15.33 -4.58 7.57
C SER A 88 16.02 -3.86 6.40
N THR A 89 17.34 -4.03 6.30
CA THR A 89 18.15 -3.55 5.16
C THR A 89 18.52 -4.66 4.18
N THR A 90 18.29 -5.92 4.57
CA THR A 90 18.78 -7.11 3.86
C THR A 90 17.67 -7.85 3.12
N ILE A 91 16.46 -7.87 3.67
CA ILE A 91 15.28 -8.46 3.02
C ILE A 91 14.57 -7.35 2.25
N PRO A 92 14.36 -7.47 0.93
CA PRO A 92 13.63 -6.46 0.16
C PRO A 92 12.28 -6.16 0.79
N TYR A 93 11.95 -4.88 0.95
CA TYR A 93 10.70 -4.47 1.61
C TYR A 93 9.44 -5.05 0.93
N THR A 94 9.53 -5.38 -0.37
CA THR A 94 8.48 -6.02 -1.16
C THR A 94 8.20 -7.48 -0.79
N GLU A 95 9.12 -8.13 -0.08
CA GLU A 95 8.98 -9.52 0.40
C GLU A 95 8.49 -9.59 1.86
N ILE A 96 8.49 -8.45 2.55
CA ILE A 96 8.05 -8.34 3.95
C ILE A 96 6.53 -8.20 3.98
N ARG A 97 5.84 -9.22 4.51
CA ARG A 97 4.36 -9.24 4.56
C ARG A 97 3.74 -8.26 5.56
N PRO A 98 4.24 -8.13 6.80
CA PRO A 98 3.59 -7.29 7.79
C PRO A 98 3.78 -5.80 7.48
N VAL A 99 2.68 -5.05 7.39
CA VAL A 99 2.66 -3.66 6.86
C VAL A 99 3.65 -2.72 7.55
N ARG A 100 3.74 -2.77 8.89
CA ARG A 100 4.66 -1.89 9.65
C ARG A 100 6.13 -2.20 9.34
N ALA A 101 6.46 -3.49 9.27
CA ALA A 101 7.82 -3.93 8.95
C ALA A 101 8.17 -3.61 7.49
N ALA A 102 7.23 -3.77 6.57
CA ALA A 102 7.41 -3.42 5.16
C ALA A 102 7.64 -1.92 4.97
N LEU A 103 6.83 -1.06 5.60
CA LEU A 103 6.94 0.41 5.48
C LEU A 103 8.23 0.95 6.10
N THR A 104 8.62 0.46 7.28
CA THR A 104 9.87 0.88 7.93
C THR A 104 11.09 0.43 7.14
N SER A 105 11.08 -0.79 6.59
CA SER A 105 12.14 -1.29 5.72
C SER A 105 12.21 -0.52 4.39
N PHE A 106 11.05 -0.19 3.80
CA PHE A 106 10.97 0.68 2.62
C PHE A 106 11.67 2.03 2.88
N ALA A 107 11.40 2.66 4.02
CA ALA A 107 12.00 3.94 4.38
C ALA A 107 13.53 3.86 4.49
N VAL A 108 14.06 2.79 5.11
CA VAL A 108 15.52 2.60 5.23
C VAL A 108 16.15 2.29 3.88
N GLN A 109 15.60 1.32 3.14
CA GLN A 109 16.16 0.87 1.85
C GLN A 109 16.13 1.97 0.79
N SER A 110 15.07 2.80 0.76
CA SER A 110 14.96 3.92 -0.17
C SER A 110 15.98 5.04 0.11
N ASN A 111 16.40 5.19 1.38
CA ASN A 111 17.43 6.17 1.75
C ASN A 111 18.84 5.66 1.49
N VAL A 112 19.09 4.36 1.67
CA VAL A 112 20.38 3.72 1.33
C VAL A 112 20.65 3.82 -0.17
N GLY A 113 19.64 3.60 -1.01
CA GLY A 113 19.76 3.73 -2.47
C GLY A 113 20.05 5.17 -2.95
N ARG A 114 19.69 6.20 -2.15
CA ARG A 114 19.95 7.61 -2.49
C ARG A 114 21.37 8.05 -2.12
N GLN A 115 21.93 7.60 -1.01
CA GLN A 115 23.31 7.95 -0.63
C GLN A 115 24.38 7.35 -1.54
N GLY A 116 24.06 6.28 -2.29
CA GLY A 116 24.96 5.71 -3.31
C GLY A 116 25.02 6.50 -4.62
N LEU A 117 24.14 7.49 -4.84
CA LEU A 117 24.11 8.32 -6.04
C LEU A 117 24.73 9.72 -5.83
N ASP A 118 25.03 10.10 -4.58
CA ASP A 118 25.70 11.37 -4.24
C ASP A 118 27.24 11.25 -4.18
N ILE A 119 27.80 10.11 -4.62
CA ILE A 119 29.25 9.87 -4.74
C ILE A 119 29.56 9.36 -6.16
N GLN A 120 29.28 10.15 -7.19
CA GLN A 120 29.91 10.02 -8.52
C GLN A 120 30.14 11.39 -9.15
#